data_AF-A0A7W1LXZ5-F1
#
_entry.id   AF-A0A7W1LXZ5-F1
#
_cell.length_a   1.000
_cell.length_b   1.000
_cell.length_c   1.000
_cell.angle_alpha   90.00
_cell.angle_beta   90.00
_cell.angle_gamma   90.00
#
_symmetry.space_group_name_H-M   'P 1'
#
loop_
_entity.id
_entity.type
_entity.pdbx_description
1 polymer ?
#
loop_
_entity_poly.entity_id
_entity_poly.type
_entity_poly.pdbx_seq_one_letter_code
_entity_poly.pdbx_strand_id
1 'polypeptide(L)'
;MQEHSRRVRLLYIVLGVLLVVGLFPLGLAGWLLSERSADALRSVEGRYQAQLVQDKARQIELYGQRYRDVVTGLARAFELAGGVSVMGEGGADTRLQKTLKDDPNLIALSIEPVQGEPHRAFQPDVI
;
A
#
# COMPACT_ATOMS: atom_id res chain seq x y z
N MET A 1 -11.85 -28.01 72.23
CA MET A 1 -12.38 -27.47 70.95
C MET A 1 -11.90 -26.07 70.59
N GLN A 2 -11.56 -25.17 71.55
CA GLN A 2 -11.15 -23.79 71.24
C GLN A 2 -9.81 -23.65 70.49
N GLU A 3 -8.78 -24.47 70.82
CA GLU A 3 -7.47 -24.36 70.15
C GLU A 3 -7.51 -24.73 68.66
N HIS A 4 -8.30 -25.74 68.30
CA HIS A 4 -8.37 -26.24 66.93
C HIS A 4 -8.97 -25.17 65.98
N SER A 5 -10.03 -24.49 66.44
CA SER A 5 -10.64 -23.38 65.69
C SER A 5 -9.67 -22.19 65.53
N ARG A 6 -8.87 -21.89 66.56
CA ARG A 6 -7.85 -20.82 66.49
C ARG A 6 -6.72 -21.14 65.51
N ARG A 7 -6.23 -22.38 65.48
CA ARG A 7 -5.19 -22.83 64.53
C ARG A 7 -5.68 -22.83 63.09
N VAL A 8 -6.91 -23.33 62.84
CA VAL A 8 -7.53 -23.29 61.52
C VAL A 8 -7.69 -21.86 61.02
N ARG A 9 -8.16 -20.95 61.88
CA ARG A 9 -8.27 -19.52 61.55
C ARG A 9 -6.91 -18.88 61.22
N LEU A 10 -5.86 -19.22 61.97
CA LEU A 10 -4.49 -18.77 61.69
C LEU A 10 -3.98 -19.26 60.33
N LEU A 11 -4.23 -20.53 60.00
CA LEU A 11 -3.83 -21.14 58.73
C LEU A 11 -4.45 -20.41 57.54
N TYR A 12 -5.75 -20.09 57.60
CA TYR A 12 -6.42 -19.33 56.54
C TYR A 12 -5.91 -17.90 56.40
N ILE A 13 -5.56 -17.23 57.51
CA ILE A 13 -4.96 -15.89 57.44
C ILE A 13 -3.60 -15.94 56.77
N VAL A 14 -2.74 -16.88 57.17
CA VAL A 14 -1.40 -17.05 56.58
C VAL A 14 -1.50 -17.42 55.10
N LEU A 15 -2.42 -18.32 54.73
CA LEU A 15 -2.68 -18.68 53.35
C LEU A 15 -3.17 -17.46 52.54
N GLY A 16 -4.09 -16.67 53.10
CA GLY A 16 -4.58 -15.45 52.46
C GLY A 16 -3.45 -14.43 52.23
N VAL A 17 -2.59 -14.21 53.23
CA VAL A 17 -1.43 -13.32 53.11
C VAL A 17 -0.45 -13.85 52.06
N LEU A 18 -0.15 -15.15 52.04
CA LEU A 18 0.71 -15.76 51.03
C LEU A 18 0.15 -15.59 49.61
N LEU A 19 -1.16 -15.77 49.44
CA LEU A 19 -1.82 -15.56 48.15
C LEU A 19 -1.77 -14.09 47.72
N VAL A 20 -2.03 -13.16 48.64
CA VAL A 20 -1.96 -11.72 48.30
C VAL A 20 -0.52 -11.35 47.96
N VAL A 21 0.46 -11.69 48.79
CA VAL A 21 1.87 -11.35 48.54
C VAL A 21 2.42 -12.05 47.29
N GLY A 22 1.93 -13.23 46.94
CA GLY A 22 2.31 -13.93 45.72
C GLY A 22 1.60 -13.42 44.47
N LEU A 23 0.27 -13.47 44.43
CA LEU A 23 -0.52 -13.20 43.23
C LEU A 23 -0.72 -11.71 42.96
N PHE A 24 -0.89 -10.89 43.99
CA PHE A 24 -1.17 -9.46 43.79
C PHE A 24 -0.05 -8.74 43.02
N PRO A 25 1.24 -8.82 43.40
CA PRO A 25 2.30 -8.16 42.65
C PRO A 25 2.47 -8.77 41.25
N LEU A 26 2.24 -10.07 41.07
CA LEU A 26 2.27 -10.71 39.74
C LEU A 26 1.17 -10.16 38.82
N GLY A 27 -0.06 -10.03 39.33
CA GLY A 27 -1.18 -9.46 38.58
C GLY A 27 -0.92 -8.00 38.20
N LEU A 28 -0.39 -7.20 39.14
CA LEU A 28 -0.07 -5.80 38.91
C LEU A 28 1.06 -5.61 37.88
N ALA A 29 2.11 -6.43 37.97
CA ALA A 29 3.19 -6.45 36.99
C ALA A 29 2.71 -6.89 35.60
N GLY A 30 1.86 -7.92 35.53
CA GLY A 30 1.26 -8.39 34.29
C GLY A 30 0.38 -7.33 33.63
N TRP A 31 -0.43 -6.62 34.41
CA TRP A 31 -1.24 -5.51 33.92
C TRP A 31 -0.38 -4.40 33.33
N LEU A 32 0.59 -3.88 34.08
CA LEU A 32 1.47 -2.80 33.64
C LEU A 32 2.23 -3.17 32.36
N LEU A 33 2.75 -4.39 32.29
CA LEU A 33 3.46 -4.87 31.11
C LEU A 33 2.51 -5.03 29.91
N SER A 34 1.28 -5.49 30.14
CA SER A 34 0.27 -5.64 29.09
C SER A 34 -0.12 -4.31 28.47
N GLU A 35 -0.39 -3.28 29.27
CA GLU A 35 -0.72 -1.95 28.76
C GLU A 35 0.42 -1.35 27.94
N ARG A 36 1.65 -1.38 28.48
CA ARG A 36 2.83 -0.88 27.77
C ARG A 36 3.07 -1.62 26.46
N SER A 37 2.84 -2.92 26.44
CA SER A 37 2.98 -3.74 25.22
C SER A 37 1.89 -3.42 24.21
N ALA A 38 0.65 -3.22 24.66
CA ALA A 38 -0.47 -2.85 23.81
C ALA A 38 -0.26 -1.48 23.14
N ASP A 39 0.22 -0.50 23.90
CA ASP A 39 0.49 0.85 23.37
C ASP A 39 1.69 0.85 22.42
N ALA A 40 2.75 0.10 22.74
CA ALA A 40 3.87 -0.09 21.85
C ALA A 40 3.43 -0.74 20.52
N LEU A 41 2.59 -1.78 20.58
CA LEU A 41 2.10 -2.46 19.38
C LEU A 41 1.26 -1.54 18.49
N ARG A 42 0.34 -0.76 19.07
CA ARG A 42 -0.45 0.23 18.34
C ARG A 42 0.42 1.29 17.65
N SER A 43 1.47 1.75 18.33
CA SER A 43 2.40 2.73 17.75
C SER A 43 3.21 2.17 16.56
N VAL A 44 3.53 0.87 16.60
CA VAL A 44 4.23 0.18 15.51
C VAL A 44 3.26 -0.06 14.35
N GLU A 45 2.04 -0.52 14.65
CA GLU A 45 1.00 -0.74 13.66
C GLU A 45 0.63 0.56 12.93
N GLY A 46 0.44 1.67 13.64
CA GLY A 46 0.15 2.97 13.04
C GLY A 46 1.26 3.46 12.10
N ARG A 47 2.53 3.30 12.49
CA ARG A 47 3.68 3.61 11.61
C ARG A 47 3.72 2.71 10.39
N TYR A 48 3.48 1.42 10.56
CA TYR A 48 3.45 0.46 9.47
C TYR A 48 2.33 0.77 8.47
N GLN A 49 1.13 1.08 8.95
CA GLN A 49 0.00 1.48 8.10
C GLN A 49 0.30 2.76 7.33
N ALA A 50 0.90 3.77 7.97
CA ALA A 50 1.31 5.00 7.29
C ALA A 50 2.36 4.74 6.21
N GLN A 51 3.37 3.91 6.51
CA GLN A 51 4.40 3.53 5.54
C GLN A 51 3.79 2.76 4.36
N LEU A 52 2.88 1.82 4.62
CA LEU A 52 2.19 1.06 3.58
C LEU A 52 1.41 1.98 2.62
N VAL A 53 0.72 2.99 3.15
CA VAL A 53 0.00 3.97 2.33
C VAL A 53 0.98 4.80 1.49
N GLN A 54 2.11 5.24 2.08
CA GLN A 54 3.14 5.98 1.35
C GLN A 54 3.77 5.14 0.23
N ASP A 55 4.09 3.88 0.50
CA ASP A 55 4.66 2.97 -0.49
C ASP A 55 3.69 2.72 -1.65
N LYS A 56 2.40 2.54 -1.35
CA LYS A 56 1.35 2.45 -2.38
C LYS A 56 1.20 3.74 -3.18
N ALA A 57 1.22 4.90 -2.52
CA ALA A 57 1.14 6.20 -3.19
C ALA A 57 2.33 6.40 -4.14
N ARG A 58 3.55 6.03 -3.70
CA ARG A 58 4.74 6.05 -4.54
C ARG A 58 4.63 5.09 -5.72
N GLN A 59 4.06 3.91 -5.51
CA GLN A 59 3.82 2.97 -6.61
C GLN A 59 2.86 3.55 -7.67
N ILE A 60 1.79 4.22 -7.25
CA ILE A 60 0.86 4.92 -8.15
C ILE A 60 1.58 6.06 -8.89
N GLU A 61 2.42 6.82 -8.20
CA GLU A 61 3.20 7.89 -8.82
C GLU A 61 4.13 7.34 -9.91
N LEU A 62 4.90 6.29 -9.61
CA LEU A 62 5.80 5.64 -10.56
C LEU A 62 5.04 5.06 -11.75
N TYR A 63 3.87 4.47 -11.50
CA TYR A 63 2.98 3.99 -12.55
C TYR A 63 2.54 5.14 -13.47
N GLY A 64 2.11 6.28 -12.91
CA GLY A 64 1.77 7.48 -13.66
C GLY A 64 2.94 8.10 -14.44
N GLN A 65 4.12 8.15 -13.83
CA GLN A 65 5.34 8.67 -14.46
C GLN A 65 5.71 7.86 -15.71
N ARG A 66 5.64 6.52 -15.64
CA ARG A 66 5.89 5.65 -16.79
C ARG A 66 5.02 6.01 -18.00
N TYR A 67 3.75 6.35 -17.81
CA TYR A 67 2.89 6.78 -18.93
C TYR A 67 3.26 8.14 -19.49
N ARG A 68 3.65 9.08 -18.64
CA ARG A 68 4.16 10.38 -19.11
C ARG A 68 5.41 10.19 -19.96
N ASP A 69 6.28 9.27 -19.58
CA ASP A 69 7.48 8.93 -20.36
C ASP A 69 7.11 8.31 -21.71
N VAL A 70 6.12 7.42 -21.75
CA VAL A 70 5.58 6.86 -23.01
C VAL A 70 5.03 7.96 -23.91
N VAL A 71 4.19 8.86 -23.38
CA VAL A 71 3.60 9.97 -24.15
C VAL A 71 4.68 10.93 -24.66
N THR A 72 5.66 11.27 -23.82
CA THR A 72 6.75 12.18 -24.17
C THR A 72 7.69 11.55 -25.20
N GLY A 73 8.04 10.28 -25.01
CA GLY A 73 8.88 9.53 -25.95
C GLY A 73 8.21 9.38 -27.31
N LEU A 74 6.90 9.11 -27.30
CA LEU A 74 6.09 9.03 -28.50
C LEU A 74 6.01 10.39 -29.23
N ALA A 75 5.72 11.47 -28.51
CA ALA A 75 5.71 12.83 -29.06
C ALA A 75 7.06 13.21 -29.69
N ARG A 76 8.17 12.90 -29.01
CA ARG A 76 9.53 13.15 -29.52
C ARG A 76 9.85 12.30 -30.75
N ALA A 77 9.42 11.04 -30.77
CA ALA A 77 9.58 10.17 -31.94
C ALA A 77 8.78 10.70 -33.15
N PHE A 78 7.63 11.34 -32.92
CA PHE A 78 6.87 12.01 -33.97
C PHE A 78 7.53 13.29 -34.47
N GLU A 79 8.06 14.11 -33.56
CA GLU A 79 8.84 15.29 -33.92
C GLU A 79 10.03 14.93 -34.82
N LEU A 80 10.79 13.90 -34.44
CA LEU A 80 11.93 13.39 -35.21
C LEU A 80 11.55 12.78 -36.57
N ALA A 81 10.35 12.21 -36.68
CA ALA A 81 9.86 11.63 -37.93
C ALA A 81 9.35 12.69 -38.94
N GLY A 82 9.49 13.98 -38.64
CA GLY A 82 9.04 15.08 -39.50
C GLY A 82 7.62 15.58 -39.21
N GLY A 83 7.04 15.22 -38.07
CA GLY A 83 5.72 15.69 -37.65
C GLY A 83 4.54 15.16 -38.49
N VAL A 84 3.42 15.90 -38.47
CA VAL A 84 2.14 15.50 -39.10
C VAL A 84 2.27 15.31 -40.62
N SER A 85 3.21 15.98 -41.29
CA SER A 85 3.39 15.89 -42.74
C SER A 85 3.81 14.51 -43.26
N VAL A 86 4.31 13.63 -42.40
CA VAL A 86 4.72 12.25 -42.76
C VAL A 86 3.65 11.20 -42.33
N MET A 87 2.58 11.62 -41.65
CA MET A 87 1.56 10.72 -41.09
C MET A 87 0.56 10.17 -42.12
N GLY A 88 0.45 10.79 -43.30
CA GLY A 88 -0.44 10.32 -44.37
C GLY A 88 -0.01 9.00 -45.02
N GLU A 89 1.23 8.53 -44.82
CA GLU A 89 1.80 7.37 -45.52
C GLU A 89 1.65 6.02 -44.78
N GLY A 90 0.75 5.90 -43.79
CA GLY A 90 0.39 4.61 -43.16
C GLY A 90 1.35 4.06 -42.08
N GLY A 91 2.49 4.72 -41.85
CA GLY A 91 3.47 4.31 -40.83
C GLY A 91 3.09 4.68 -39.39
N ALA A 92 2.28 5.72 -39.19
CA ALA A 92 1.92 6.24 -37.86
C ALA A 92 0.98 5.30 -37.09
N ASP A 93 -0.08 4.82 -37.74
CA ASP A 93 -1.05 3.90 -37.13
C ASP A 93 -0.40 2.57 -36.75
N THR A 94 0.52 2.07 -37.58
CA THR A 94 1.27 0.85 -37.29
C THR A 94 2.16 1.00 -36.05
N ARG A 95 2.79 2.17 -35.86
CA ARG A 95 3.59 2.47 -34.65
C ARG A 95 2.73 2.58 -33.42
N LEU A 96 1.59 3.28 -33.50
CA LEU A 96 0.64 3.39 -32.40
C LEU A 96 0.11 2.01 -31.97
N GLN A 97 -0.27 1.18 -32.94
CA GLN A 97 -0.76 -0.18 -32.67
C GLN A 97 0.34 -1.06 -32.06
N LYS A 98 1.60 -0.89 -32.47
CA LYS A 98 2.74 -1.61 -31.87
C LYS A 98 2.93 -1.21 -30.40
N THR A 99 2.94 0.09 -30.10
CA THR A 99 3.09 0.56 -28.71
C THR A 99 1.96 0.07 -27.79
N LEU A 100 0.72 -0.02 -28.30
CA LEU A 100 -0.41 -0.60 -27.57
C LEU A 100 -0.30 -2.11 -27.33
N LYS A 101 0.37 -2.85 -28.23
CA LYS A 101 0.64 -4.28 -28.04
C LYS A 101 1.76 -4.52 -27.04
N ASP A 102 2.75 -3.63 -27.00
CA ASP A 102 3.94 -3.76 -26.15
C ASP A 102 3.65 -3.40 -24.68
N ASP A 103 2.62 -2.58 -24.39
CA ASP A 103 2.19 -2.27 -23.03
C ASP A 103 0.71 -2.64 -22.78
N PRO A 104 0.43 -3.73 -22.04
CA PRO A 104 -0.94 -4.16 -21.75
C PRO A 104 -1.70 -3.18 -20.86
N ASN A 105 -1.02 -2.22 -20.23
CA ASN A 105 -1.66 -1.21 -19.41
C ASN A 105 -2.08 0.04 -20.20
N LEU A 106 -1.88 0.08 -21.52
CA LEU A 106 -2.39 1.12 -22.41
C LEU A 106 -3.65 0.64 -23.10
N ILE A 107 -4.74 1.41 -22.97
CA ILE A 107 -6.04 1.07 -23.55
C ILE A 107 -6.20 1.70 -24.94
N ALA A 108 -5.72 2.94 -25.09
CA ALA A 108 -5.79 3.69 -26.33
C ALA A 108 -4.65 4.70 -26.42
N LEU A 109 -4.26 5.03 -27.64
CA LEU A 109 -3.37 6.14 -27.95
C LEU A 109 -3.99 6.96 -29.07
N SER A 110 -4.02 8.28 -28.91
CA SER A 110 -4.55 9.19 -29.91
C SER A 110 -3.62 10.38 -30.09
N ILE A 111 -3.47 10.79 -31.34
CA ILE A 111 -2.75 11.98 -31.74
C ILE A 111 -3.74 12.86 -32.47
N GLU A 112 -3.91 14.07 -31.96
CA GLU A 112 -4.83 15.07 -32.48
C GLU A 112 -3.99 16.21 -33.09
N PRO A 113 -3.82 16.26 -34.42
CA PRO A 113 -3.13 17.35 -35.09
C PRO A 113 -3.87 18.68 -34.90
N VAL A 114 -3.15 19.80 -34.85
CA VAL A 114 -3.77 21.14 -34.90
C VAL A 114 -4.49 21.36 -36.24
N GLN A 115 -3.98 20.74 -37.32
CA GLN A 115 -4.60 20.71 -38.65
C GLN A 115 -4.40 19.31 -39.24
N GLY A 116 -5.47 18.60 -39.58
CA GLY A 116 -5.42 17.24 -40.15
C GLY A 116 -6.42 16.27 -39.53
N GLU A 117 -6.35 15.00 -39.95
CA GLU A 117 -7.17 13.91 -39.42
C GLU A 117 -6.57 13.34 -38.13
N PRO A 118 -7.39 13.01 -37.12
CA PRO A 118 -6.94 12.34 -35.91
C PRO A 118 -6.43 10.93 -36.19
N HIS A 119 -5.29 10.58 -35.60
CA HIS A 119 -4.79 9.21 -35.63
C HIS A 119 -5.06 8.55 -34.29
N ARG A 120 -5.77 7.42 -34.31
CA ARG A 120 -6.24 6.72 -33.11
C ARG A 120 -5.96 5.24 -33.22
N ALA A 121 -5.48 4.66 -32.13
CA ALA A 121 -5.33 3.22 -31.99
C ALA A 121 -5.91 2.78 -30.65
N PHE A 122 -6.53 1.62 -30.65
CA PHE A 122 -7.25 1.06 -29.50
C PHE A 122 -6.84 -0.39 -29.28
N GLN A 123 -6.88 -0.83 -28.03
CA GLN A 123 -6.70 -2.23 -27.69
C GLN A 123 -8.03 -2.99 -27.95
N PRO A 124 -8.00 -4.11 -28.69
CA PRO A 124 -9.22 -4.77 -29.19
C PRO A 124 -10.07 -5.45 -28.11
N ASP A 125 -9.51 -5.73 -26.93
CA ASP A 125 -10.19 -6.51 -25.87
C ASP A 125 -10.77 -5.64 -24.73
N VAL A 126 -10.74 -4.31 -24.87
CA VAL A 126 -11.10 -3.36 -23.79
C VAL A 126 -12.30 -2.48 -24.14
N ILE A 127 -12.78 -2.50 -25.39
CA ILE A 127 -13.87 -1.64 -25.91
C ILE A 127 -14.99 -2.49 -26.49
#